data_AF-A0A4U1B561-F1
#
_entry.id   AF-A0A4U1B561-F1
#
_cell.length_a   1.000
_cell.length_b   1.000
_cell.length_c   1.000
_cell.angle_alpha   90.00
_cell.angle_beta   90.00
_cell.angle_gamma   90.00
#
_symmetry.space_group_name_H-M   'P 1'
#
loop_
_entity.id
_entity.type
_entity.pdbx_description
1 polymer ?
#
loop_
_entity_poly.entity_id
_entity_poly.type
_entity_poly.pdbx_seq_one_letter_code
_entity_poly.pdbx_strand_id
1 'polypeptide(L)'
;MKSRILTMFVLALLYCNTSLAAPTMTSEQLTQLQHQWAKVNYELDDKAQIKGFEELLETATALTQAEPDNAEYWVWRGIIESSFAGAKGGLGALSLAKSAKHSLTKAIRIDGSALMGSAYTSLGTLYHKVPGWPISFGDDKDARMYLEKALIINPEGIDPNYFFGEFLYDDHQYQQAKKYLLIAQQAPAREDRPLADKYRQQEITDLISKVDKKLNKK
;
A
#
# COMPACT_ATOMS: atom_id res chain seq x y z
N MET A 1 -1.38 -73.77 15.06
CA MET A 1 -2.79 -73.69 15.49
C MET A 1 -2.94 -72.52 16.46
N LYS A 2 -3.86 -71.57 16.16
CA LYS A 2 -4.39 -70.48 17.00
C LYS A 2 -3.40 -69.34 17.32
N SER A 3 -3.27 -68.32 16.46
CA SER A 3 -4.09 -67.09 16.36
C SER A 3 -4.17 -66.26 17.63
N ARG A 4 -3.53 -65.08 17.61
CA ARG A 4 -4.09 -63.81 18.13
C ARG A 4 -3.56 -62.65 17.27
N ILE A 5 -4.42 -62.22 16.35
CA ILE A 5 -4.33 -60.97 15.61
C ILE A 5 -4.63 -59.85 16.61
N LEU A 6 -3.69 -58.92 16.82
CA LEU A 6 -3.94 -57.68 17.54
C LEU A 6 -4.00 -56.54 16.52
N THR A 7 -5.22 -56.22 16.11
CA THR A 7 -5.54 -55.11 15.21
C THR A 7 -5.33 -53.80 15.96
N MET A 8 -4.27 -53.07 15.64
CA MET A 8 -4.03 -51.73 16.18
C MET A 8 -4.60 -50.70 15.20
N PHE A 9 -5.83 -50.24 15.47
CA PHE A 9 -6.44 -49.10 14.77
C PHE A 9 -5.73 -47.82 15.23
N VAL A 10 -4.90 -47.25 14.37
CA VAL A 10 -4.35 -45.89 14.54
C VAL A 10 -5.34 -44.91 13.92
N LEU A 11 -6.14 -44.27 14.77
CA LEU A 11 -7.04 -43.19 14.39
C LEU A 11 -6.20 -41.91 14.22
N ALA A 12 -5.83 -41.56 12.99
CA ALA A 12 -5.16 -40.30 12.69
C ALA A 12 -6.19 -39.16 12.73
N LEU A 13 -6.20 -38.41 13.85
CA LEU A 13 -6.95 -37.16 13.99
C LEU A 13 -6.31 -36.09 13.08
N LEU A 14 -6.95 -35.83 11.94
CA LEU A 14 -6.73 -34.64 11.13
C LEU A 14 -7.18 -33.41 11.93
N TYR A 15 -6.26 -32.76 12.62
CA TYR A 15 -6.46 -31.41 13.13
C TYR A 15 -6.44 -30.43 11.96
N CYS A 16 -7.62 -30.19 11.38
CA CYS A 16 -7.85 -29.05 10.51
C CYS A 16 -7.85 -27.80 11.38
N ASN A 17 -6.69 -27.16 11.54
CA ASN A 17 -6.60 -25.82 12.13
C ASN A 17 -7.18 -24.83 11.12
N THR A 18 -8.50 -24.65 11.12
CA THR A 18 -9.11 -23.48 10.49
C THR A 18 -8.80 -22.29 11.39
N SER A 19 -7.67 -21.63 11.15
CA SER A 19 -7.39 -20.33 11.72
C SER A 19 -8.37 -19.34 11.10
N LEU A 20 -9.54 -19.18 11.70
CA LEU A 20 -10.34 -17.98 11.50
C LEU A 20 -9.51 -16.82 12.04
N ALA A 21 -8.81 -16.10 11.16
CA ALA A 21 -8.26 -14.81 11.49
C ALA A 21 -9.43 -13.94 11.96
N ALA A 22 -9.49 -13.63 13.25
CA ALA A 22 -10.42 -12.65 13.75
C ALA A 22 -10.14 -11.33 13.00
N PRO A 23 -11.17 -10.59 12.55
CA PRO A 23 -10.94 -9.27 11.99
C PRO A 23 -10.22 -8.46 13.06
N THR A 24 -8.98 -8.04 12.78
CA THR A 24 -8.29 -7.04 13.59
C THR A 24 -9.19 -5.82 13.61
N MET A 25 -9.76 -5.50 14.77
CA MET A 25 -10.58 -4.31 14.89
C MET A 25 -9.66 -3.09 14.68
N THR A 26 -9.74 -2.52 13.50
CA THR A 26 -9.15 -1.23 13.17
C THR A 26 -9.65 -0.21 14.19
N SER A 27 -8.74 0.56 14.81
CA SER A 27 -9.14 1.61 15.74
C SER A 27 -9.99 2.67 15.00
N GLU A 28 -10.98 3.24 15.69
CA GLU A 28 -11.84 4.28 15.10
C GLU A 28 -11.01 5.46 14.58
N GLN A 29 -9.97 5.85 15.32
CA GLN A 29 -9.02 6.88 14.92
C GLN A 29 -8.31 6.54 13.61
N LEU A 30 -7.92 5.28 13.42
CA LEU A 30 -7.32 4.84 12.17
C LEU A 30 -8.32 4.95 11.03
N THR A 31 -9.54 4.43 11.18
CA THR A 31 -10.59 4.52 10.15
C THR A 31 -10.89 5.98 9.77
N GLN A 32 -11.01 6.88 10.76
CA GLN A 32 -11.23 8.31 10.51
C GLN A 32 -10.07 8.92 9.71
N LEU A 33 -8.83 8.61 10.07
CA LEU A 33 -7.64 9.10 9.36
C LEU A 33 -7.63 8.66 7.89
N GLN A 34 -8.00 7.41 7.63
CA GLN A 34 -8.10 6.83 6.28
C GLN A 34 -9.17 7.53 5.43
N HIS A 35 -10.34 7.75 6.01
CA HIS A 35 -11.46 8.40 5.31
C HIS A 35 -11.16 9.86 4.99
N GLN A 36 -10.57 10.58 5.94
CA GLN A 36 -10.19 11.98 5.72
C GLN A 36 -9.07 12.08 4.68
N TRP A 37 -8.06 11.20 4.72
CA TRP A 37 -7.04 11.14 3.67
C TRP A 37 -7.68 10.94 2.29
N ALA A 38 -8.64 10.03 2.15
CA ALA A 38 -9.30 9.80 0.86
C ALA A 38 -10.02 11.07 0.35
N LYS A 39 -10.72 11.80 1.22
CA LYS A 39 -11.36 13.07 0.85
C LYS A 39 -10.33 14.13 0.44
N VAL A 40 -9.30 14.35 1.26
CA VAL A 40 -8.27 15.37 0.99
C VAL A 40 -7.50 15.03 -0.30
N ASN A 41 -7.16 13.77 -0.51
CA ASN A 41 -6.37 13.33 -1.65
C ASN A 41 -7.17 13.35 -2.97
N TYR A 42 -8.46 12.98 -2.95
CA TYR A 42 -9.24 12.78 -4.18
C TYR A 42 -10.31 13.83 -4.46
N GLU A 43 -10.84 14.52 -3.44
CA GLU A 43 -11.97 15.43 -3.59
C GLU A 43 -11.61 16.92 -3.41
N LEU A 44 -10.43 17.21 -2.83
CA LEU A 44 -9.93 18.58 -2.68
C LEU A 44 -8.85 18.89 -3.71
N ASP A 45 -8.71 20.17 -4.05
CA ASP A 45 -7.69 20.71 -4.94
C ASP A 45 -7.02 21.98 -4.37
N ASP A 46 -5.94 22.40 -5.03
CA ASP A 46 -5.21 23.64 -4.77
C ASP A 46 -4.98 23.92 -3.26
N LYS A 47 -5.41 25.10 -2.79
CA LYS A 47 -5.20 25.56 -1.42
C LYS A 47 -5.98 24.72 -0.40
N ALA A 48 -7.15 24.20 -0.78
CA ALA A 48 -7.97 23.40 0.11
C ALA A 48 -7.30 22.04 0.38
N GLN A 49 -6.73 21.43 -0.65
CA GLN A 49 -5.97 20.19 -0.51
C GLN A 49 -4.72 20.37 0.36
N ILE A 50 -3.95 21.44 0.14
CA ILE A 50 -2.77 21.73 0.97
C ILE A 50 -3.15 21.88 2.44
N LYS A 51 -4.17 22.69 2.74
CA LYS A 51 -4.65 22.88 4.11
C LYS A 51 -5.15 21.58 4.74
N GLY A 52 -5.91 20.78 3.98
CA GLY A 52 -6.41 19.48 4.46
C GLY A 52 -5.28 18.51 4.80
N PHE A 53 -4.19 18.52 4.02
CA PHE A 53 -3.02 17.69 4.33
C PHE A 53 -2.22 18.19 5.54
N GLU A 54 -2.16 19.52 5.78
CA GLU A 54 -1.55 20.08 6.99
C GLU A 54 -2.28 19.59 8.25
N GLU A 55 -3.61 19.70 8.28
CA GLU A 55 -4.46 19.23 9.39
C GLU A 55 -4.35 17.70 9.58
N LEU A 56 -4.32 16.93 8.49
CA LEU A 56 -4.12 15.48 8.55
C LEU A 56 -2.76 15.09 9.10
N LEU A 57 -1.70 15.80 8.70
CA LEU A 57 -0.34 15.53 9.16
C LEU A 57 -0.19 15.83 10.66
N GLU A 58 -0.83 16.89 11.17
CA GLU A 58 -0.89 17.16 12.60
C GLU A 58 -1.55 16.01 13.36
N THR A 59 -2.70 15.53 12.87
CA THR A 59 -3.44 14.41 13.47
C THR A 59 -2.60 13.13 13.47
N ALA A 60 -2.03 12.75 12.33
CA ALA A 60 -1.18 11.57 12.20
C ALA A 60 0.07 11.66 13.09
N THR A 61 0.66 12.86 13.21
CA THR A 61 1.81 13.09 14.10
C THR A 61 1.44 12.85 15.55
N ALA A 62 0.31 13.41 16.03
CA ALA A 62 -0.16 13.21 17.40
C ALA A 62 -0.41 11.72 17.71
N LEU A 63 -1.02 10.97 16.78
CA LEU A 63 -1.22 9.52 16.92
C LEU A 63 0.10 8.76 17.05
N THR A 64 1.09 9.06 16.20
CA THR A 64 2.43 8.43 16.30
C THR A 64 3.22 8.81 17.56
N GLN A 65 2.90 9.95 18.19
CA GLN A 65 3.50 10.35 19.46
C GLN A 65 2.83 9.65 20.64
N ALA A 66 1.51 9.49 20.60
CA ALA A 66 0.74 8.79 21.63
C ALA A 66 1.02 7.28 21.62
N GLU A 67 1.17 6.69 20.43
CA GLU A 67 1.42 5.27 20.24
C GLU A 67 2.65 5.03 19.34
N PRO A 68 3.88 5.25 19.86
CA PRO A 68 5.10 5.20 19.06
C PRO A 68 5.47 3.81 18.53
N ASP A 69 4.87 2.76 19.07
CA ASP A 69 5.05 1.36 18.64
C ASP A 69 3.86 0.82 17.84
N ASN A 70 2.92 1.68 17.43
CA ASN A 70 1.81 1.29 16.55
C ASN A 70 2.23 1.46 15.08
N ALA A 71 2.51 0.33 14.40
CA ALA A 71 2.95 0.34 13.01
C ALA A 71 1.95 1.00 12.07
N GLU A 72 0.65 0.81 12.28
CA GLU A 72 -0.40 1.29 11.38
C GLU A 72 -0.47 2.82 11.35
N TYR A 73 -0.27 3.49 12.49
CA TYR A 73 -0.16 4.95 12.53
C TYR A 73 1.07 5.47 11.81
N TRP A 74 2.20 4.78 11.90
CA TRP A 74 3.40 5.13 11.13
C TRP A 74 3.21 4.91 9.62
N VAL A 75 2.51 3.85 9.21
CA VAL A 75 2.13 3.62 7.80
C VAL A 75 1.33 4.83 7.30
N TRP A 76 0.24 5.19 7.99
CA TRP A 76 -0.63 6.26 7.53
C TRP A 76 -0.01 7.63 7.59
N ARG A 77 0.83 7.92 8.58
CA ARG A 77 1.64 9.14 8.57
C ARG A 77 2.53 9.19 7.32
N GLY A 78 3.20 8.10 6.98
CA GLY A 78 4.03 8.03 5.77
C GLY A 78 3.24 8.21 4.46
N ILE A 79 2.04 7.62 4.37
CA ILE A 79 1.12 7.81 3.24
C ILE A 79 0.71 9.27 3.12
N ILE A 80 0.31 9.91 4.23
CA ILE A 80 -0.09 11.33 4.26
C ILE A 80 1.08 12.23 3.86
N GLU A 81 2.28 12.02 4.41
CA GLU A 81 3.48 12.77 4.06
C GLU A 81 3.82 12.62 2.56
N SER A 82 3.70 11.41 2.00
CA SER A 82 3.94 11.14 0.58
C SER A 82 2.90 11.80 -0.33
N SER A 83 1.61 11.68 -0.02
CA SER A 83 0.53 12.35 -0.77
C SER A 83 0.69 13.86 -0.72
N PHE A 84 1.00 14.41 0.47
CA PHE A 84 1.18 15.84 0.65
C PHE A 84 2.39 16.36 -0.12
N ALA A 85 3.49 15.60 -0.19
CA ALA A 85 4.62 15.94 -1.03
C ALA A 85 4.19 16.10 -2.51
N GLY A 86 3.38 15.18 -3.01
CA GLY A 86 2.82 15.24 -4.36
C GLY A 86 1.96 16.49 -4.61
N ALA A 87 1.06 16.81 -3.67
CA ALA A 87 0.20 17.98 -3.77
C ALA A 87 0.96 19.31 -3.67
N LYS A 88 1.96 19.40 -2.78
CA LYS A 88 2.69 20.65 -2.48
C LYS A 88 3.68 21.04 -3.58
N GLY A 89 4.33 20.05 -4.19
CA GLY A 89 5.41 20.29 -5.17
C GLY A 89 6.58 21.12 -4.62
N GLY A 90 7.49 21.50 -5.51
CA GLY A 90 8.62 22.39 -5.20
C GLY A 90 9.54 21.92 -4.07
N LEU A 91 10.17 22.87 -3.37
CA LEU A 91 11.12 22.57 -2.28
C LEU A 91 10.43 21.94 -1.05
N GLY A 92 9.15 22.26 -0.82
CA GLY A 92 8.37 21.71 0.29
C GLY A 92 8.12 20.21 0.14
N ALA A 93 7.93 19.72 -1.11
CA ALA A 93 7.72 18.32 -1.41
C ALA A 93 8.92 17.44 -0.99
N LEU A 94 10.15 17.92 -1.16
CA LEU A 94 11.34 17.12 -0.88
C LEU A 94 11.50 16.83 0.62
N SER A 95 11.20 17.81 1.48
CA SER A 95 11.22 17.60 2.93
C SER A 95 10.16 16.58 3.36
N LEU A 96 8.93 16.72 2.84
CA LEU A 96 7.82 15.79 3.10
C LEU A 96 8.14 14.37 2.62
N ALA A 97 8.74 14.21 1.44
CA ALA A 97 9.16 12.91 0.94
C ALA A 97 10.22 12.24 1.83
N LYS A 98 11.17 13.01 2.40
CA LYS A 98 12.15 12.47 3.35
C LYS A 98 11.49 12.03 4.66
N SER A 99 10.53 12.81 5.16
CA SER A 99 9.71 12.41 6.32
C SER A 99 8.91 11.16 6.04
N ALA A 100 8.26 11.07 4.87
CA ALA A 100 7.51 9.90 4.45
C ALA A 100 8.38 8.64 4.46
N LYS A 101 9.58 8.71 3.87
CA LYS A 101 10.56 7.61 3.91
C LYS A 101 10.88 7.20 5.35
N HIS A 102 11.09 8.15 6.25
CA HIS A 102 11.36 7.86 7.65
C HIS A 102 10.19 7.14 8.33
N SER A 103 8.97 7.67 8.20
CA SER A 103 7.74 7.11 8.79
C SER A 103 7.47 5.69 8.28
N LEU A 104 7.57 5.46 6.96
CA LEU A 104 7.37 4.14 6.36
C LEU A 104 8.44 3.14 6.79
N THR A 105 9.70 3.56 6.90
CA THR A 105 10.79 2.71 7.37
C THR A 105 10.61 2.36 8.86
N LYS A 106 10.13 3.30 9.68
CA LYS A 106 9.79 3.06 11.10
C LYS A 106 8.64 2.06 11.21
N ALA A 107 7.59 2.20 10.40
CA ALA A 107 6.49 1.23 10.34
C ALA A 107 6.99 -0.19 10.04
N ILE A 108 7.82 -0.34 8.99
CA ILE A 108 8.40 -1.63 8.61
C ILE A 108 9.21 -2.26 9.75
N ARG A 109 9.94 -1.44 10.52
CA ARG A 109 10.73 -1.92 11.67
C ARG A 109 9.86 -2.43 12.81
N ILE A 110 8.70 -1.81 13.03
CA ILE A 110 7.74 -2.23 14.07
C ILE A 110 7.02 -3.51 13.60
N ASP A 111 6.34 -3.44 12.46
CA ASP A 111 5.67 -4.56 11.82
C ASP A 111 5.55 -4.30 10.31
N GLY A 112 6.39 -4.97 9.52
CA GLY A 112 6.34 -4.86 8.05
C GLY A 112 5.12 -5.52 7.40
N SER A 113 4.35 -6.32 8.13
CA SER A 113 3.12 -6.93 7.63
C SER A 113 1.87 -6.09 7.90
N ALA A 114 1.98 -5.08 8.77
CA ALA A 114 0.90 -4.17 9.13
C ALA A 114 0.18 -3.62 7.90
N LEU A 115 -1.15 -3.59 7.97
CA LEU A 115 -2.01 -3.17 6.87
C LEU A 115 -1.68 -3.87 5.55
N MET A 116 -1.44 -5.20 5.62
CA MET A 116 -1.09 -6.03 4.48
C MET A 116 0.14 -5.52 3.71
N GLY A 117 1.16 -5.05 4.44
CA GLY A 117 2.41 -4.59 3.84
C GLY A 117 2.33 -3.23 3.15
N SER A 118 1.33 -2.40 3.49
CA SER A 118 1.11 -1.09 2.86
C SER A 118 2.34 -0.17 2.89
N ALA A 119 3.18 -0.25 3.93
CA ALA A 119 4.41 0.53 3.98
C ALA A 119 5.36 0.22 2.81
N TYR A 120 5.44 -1.05 2.38
CA TYR A 120 6.28 -1.45 1.26
C TYR A 120 5.76 -0.88 -0.06
N THR A 121 4.45 -0.93 -0.29
CA THR A 121 3.82 -0.31 -1.47
C THR A 121 4.17 1.18 -1.53
N SER A 122 3.91 1.91 -0.46
CA SER A 122 4.13 3.36 -0.41
C SER A 122 5.61 3.72 -0.55
N LEU A 123 6.51 2.97 0.10
CA LEU A 123 7.93 3.23 0.04
C LEU A 123 8.47 2.97 -1.37
N GLY A 124 8.05 1.87 -1.99
CA GLY A 124 8.41 1.55 -3.37
C GLY A 124 7.97 2.62 -4.36
N THR A 125 6.71 3.07 -4.28
CA THR A 125 6.21 4.20 -5.06
C THR A 125 7.03 5.47 -4.82
N LEU A 126 7.36 5.77 -3.56
CA LEU A 126 8.10 6.98 -3.21
C LEU A 126 9.53 6.96 -3.80
N TYR A 127 10.22 5.82 -3.73
CA TYR A 127 11.54 5.65 -4.34
C TYR A 127 11.51 5.84 -5.86
N HIS A 128 10.43 5.45 -6.53
CA HIS A 128 10.28 5.63 -7.96
C HIS A 128 9.97 7.08 -8.37
N LYS A 129 9.18 7.81 -7.57
CA LYS A 129 8.66 9.13 -7.97
C LYS A 129 9.55 10.31 -7.61
N VAL A 130 10.48 10.17 -6.65
CA VAL A 130 11.36 11.27 -6.24
C VAL A 130 12.67 11.29 -7.05
N PRO A 131 13.35 12.44 -7.18
CA PRO A 131 14.65 12.50 -7.85
C PRO A 131 15.71 11.59 -7.21
N GLY A 132 16.66 11.13 -8.01
CA GLY A 132 17.82 10.39 -7.50
C GLY A 132 18.89 11.27 -6.82
N TRP A 133 20.00 10.64 -6.48
CA TRP A 133 21.20 11.32 -5.96
C TRP A 133 21.77 12.30 -7.01
N PRO A 134 22.26 13.50 -6.62
CA PRO A 134 22.48 13.99 -5.25
C PRO A 134 21.30 14.78 -4.66
N ILE A 135 20.19 14.93 -5.37
CA ILE A 135 19.09 15.81 -4.96
C ILE A 135 18.19 15.15 -3.92
N SER A 136 17.86 13.88 -4.13
CA SER A 136 17.04 13.08 -3.22
C SER A 136 17.50 11.61 -3.22
N PHE A 137 16.62 10.70 -2.85
CA PHE A 137 16.91 9.29 -2.58
C PHE A 137 16.25 8.33 -3.57
N GLY A 138 15.69 8.84 -4.67
CA GLY A 138 15.01 8.01 -5.65
C GLY A 138 15.96 6.98 -6.27
N ASP A 139 15.47 5.74 -6.40
CA ASP A 139 16.22 4.60 -6.90
C ASP A 139 15.24 3.51 -7.36
N ASP A 140 15.23 3.20 -8.66
CA ASP A 140 14.28 2.24 -9.24
C ASP A 140 14.55 0.78 -8.82
N LYS A 141 15.76 0.46 -8.37
CA LYS A 141 16.06 -0.88 -7.83
C LYS A 141 15.44 -1.04 -6.45
N ASP A 142 15.58 -0.02 -5.60
CA ASP A 142 14.89 0.02 -4.31
C ASP A 142 13.37 0.03 -4.51
N ALA A 143 12.87 0.83 -5.47
CA ALA A 143 11.44 0.89 -5.79
C ALA A 143 10.90 -0.50 -6.14
N ARG A 144 11.54 -1.20 -7.09
CA ARG A 144 11.17 -2.56 -7.50
C ARG A 144 11.19 -3.53 -6.32
N MET A 145 12.27 -3.53 -5.55
CA MET A 145 12.43 -4.42 -4.39
C MET A 145 11.26 -4.27 -3.40
N TYR A 146 10.90 -3.02 -3.05
CA TYR A 146 9.81 -2.77 -2.11
C TYR A 146 8.43 -3.12 -2.70
N LEU A 147 8.16 -2.79 -3.97
CA LEU A 147 6.90 -3.15 -4.61
C LEU A 147 6.72 -4.67 -4.75
N GLU A 148 7.77 -5.41 -5.10
CA GLU A 148 7.74 -6.87 -5.14
C GLU A 148 7.51 -7.46 -3.74
N LYS A 149 8.11 -6.87 -2.70
CA LYS A 149 7.85 -7.28 -1.31
C LYS A 149 6.39 -7.06 -0.92
N ALA A 150 5.78 -5.96 -1.35
CA ALA A 150 4.37 -5.69 -1.11
C ALA A 150 3.45 -6.71 -1.79
N LEU A 151 3.77 -7.12 -3.02
CA LEU A 151 3.04 -8.17 -3.75
C LEU A 151 3.16 -9.54 -3.07
N ILE A 152 4.30 -9.87 -2.46
CA ILE A 152 4.44 -11.11 -1.70
C ILE A 152 3.49 -11.13 -0.49
N ILE A 153 3.28 -9.99 0.16
CA ILE A 153 2.43 -9.88 1.35
C ILE A 153 0.95 -9.80 0.97
N ASN A 154 0.62 -9.08 -0.11
CA ASN A 154 -0.74 -8.82 -0.54
C ASN A 154 -0.89 -9.02 -2.06
N PRO A 155 -0.87 -10.28 -2.53
CA PRO A 155 -0.79 -10.61 -3.96
C PRO A 155 -2.05 -10.21 -4.75
N GLU A 156 -3.20 -10.12 -4.08
CA GLU A 156 -4.49 -9.76 -4.70
C GLU A 156 -4.93 -8.33 -4.35
N GLY A 157 -4.09 -7.57 -3.64
CA GLY A 157 -4.43 -6.23 -3.17
C GLY A 157 -4.50 -5.20 -4.28
N ILE A 158 -5.48 -4.30 -4.20
CA ILE A 158 -5.68 -3.23 -5.18
C ILE A 158 -4.48 -2.29 -5.32
N ASP A 159 -3.97 -1.77 -4.20
CA ASP A 159 -2.86 -0.80 -4.18
C ASP A 159 -1.51 -1.42 -4.63
N PRO A 160 -1.00 -2.53 -4.08
CA PRO A 160 0.29 -3.08 -4.51
C PRO A 160 0.31 -3.48 -5.99
N ASN A 161 -0.78 -4.05 -6.51
CA ASN A 161 -0.88 -4.41 -7.92
C ASN A 161 -0.99 -3.17 -8.83
N TYR A 162 -1.74 -2.15 -8.42
CA TYR A 162 -1.81 -0.89 -9.16
C TYR A 162 -0.43 -0.22 -9.26
N PHE A 163 0.23 -0.01 -8.13
CA PHE A 163 1.51 0.70 -8.10
C PHE A 163 2.65 -0.08 -8.74
N PHE A 164 2.67 -1.41 -8.65
CA PHE A 164 3.63 -2.20 -9.43
C PHE A 164 3.32 -2.17 -10.93
N GLY A 165 2.04 -2.19 -11.30
CA GLY A 165 1.61 -1.98 -12.68
C GLY A 165 2.03 -0.61 -13.23
N GLU A 166 1.92 0.45 -12.44
CA GLU A 166 2.38 1.79 -12.79
C GLU A 166 3.91 1.86 -12.94
N PHE A 167 4.65 1.31 -11.99
CA PHE A 167 6.11 1.20 -12.07
C PHE A 167 6.57 0.49 -13.36
N LEU A 168 5.93 -0.63 -13.70
CA LEU A 168 6.22 -1.35 -14.94
C LEU A 168 5.82 -0.57 -16.19
N TYR A 169 4.75 0.21 -16.14
CA TYR A 169 4.35 1.08 -17.24
C TYR A 169 5.39 2.17 -17.49
N ASP A 170 5.87 2.81 -16.44
CA ASP A 170 6.90 3.85 -16.48
C ASP A 170 8.24 3.26 -16.99
N ASP A 171 8.54 2.00 -16.66
CA ASP A 171 9.68 1.21 -17.18
C ASP A 171 9.43 0.58 -18.57
N HIS A 172 8.36 0.98 -19.27
CA HIS A 172 8.00 0.52 -20.62
C HIS A 172 7.69 -0.99 -20.75
N GLN A 173 7.53 -1.70 -19.63
CA GLN A 173 7.18 -3.12 -19.57
C GLN A 173 5.65 -3.33 -19.71
N TYR A 174 5.07 -2.81 -20.79
CA TYR A 174 3.62 -2.65 -20.95
C TYR A 174 2.81 -3.95 -20.83
N GLN A 175 3.33 -5.07 -21.35
CA GLN A 175 2.64 -6.36 -21.23
C GLN A 175 2.55 -6.82 -19.77
N GLN A 176 3.61 -6.62 -18.99
CA GLN A 176 3.64 -7.01 -17.59
C GLN A 176 2.82 -6.02 -16.74
N ALA A 177 2.89 -4.72 -17.04
CA ALA A 177 2.02 -3.71 -16.45
C ALA A 177 0.54 -4.09 -16.58
N LYS A 178 0.10 -4.47 -17.80
CA LYS A 178 -1.29 -4.90 -18.04
C LYS A 178 -1.72 -6.05 -17.13
N LYS A 179 -0.86 -7.06 -16.92
CA LYS A 179 -1.18 -8.21 -16.08
C LYS A 179 -1.49 -7.79 -14.64
N TYR A 180 -0.61 -7.00 -14.03
CA TYR A 180 -0.81 -6.55 -12.65
C TYR A 180 -1.99 -5.59 -12.52
N LEU A 181 -2.21 -4.71 -13.49
CA LEU A 181 -3.37 -3.81 -13.46
C LEU A 181 -4.71 -4.55 -13.56
N LEU A 182 -4.77 -5.67 -14.29
CA LEU A 182 -5.97 -6.52 -14.32
C LEU A 182 -6.21 -7.23 -12.98
N ILE A 183 -5.15 -7.61 -12.25
CA ILE A 183 -5.28 -8.11 -10.88
C ILE A 183 -5.83 -7.00 -9.98
N ALA A 184 -5.26 -5.79 -10.06
CA ALA A 184 -5.75 -4.63 -9.30
C ALA A 184 -7.22 -4.32 -9.59
N GLN A 185 -7.64 -4.41 -10.87
CA GLN A 185 -9.03 -4.18 -11.27
C GLN A 185 -10.00 -5.18 -10.66
N GLN A 186 -9.57 -6.44 -10.48
CA GLN A 186 -10.37 -7.53 -9.91
C GLN A 186 -10.23 -7.67 -8.39
N ALA A 187 -9.43 -6.81 -7.75
CA ALA A 187 -9.18 -6.89 -6.32
C ALA A 187 -10.49 -6.76 -5.52
N PRO A 188 -10.66 -7.50 -4.41
CA PRO A 188 -11.81 -7.37 -3.52
C PRO A 188 -11.96 -5.94 -3.00
N ALA A 189 -13.20 -5.46 -2.91
CA ALA A 189 -13.49 -4.15 -2.32
C ALA A 189 -13.17 -4.14 -0.82
N ARG A 190 -12.60 -3.04 -0.35
CA ARG A 190 -12.38 -2.75 1.06
C ARG A 190 -13.62 -2.04 1.59
N GLU A 191 -14.47 -2.79 2.29
CA GLU A 191 -15.74 -2.30 2.87
C GLU A 191 -15.57 -1.06 3.75
N ASP A 192 -14.42 -0.94 4.42
CA ASP A 192 -14.07 0.18 5.27
C ASP A 192 -13.43 1.36 4.49
N ARG A 193 -13.15 1.22 3.19
CA ARG A 193 -12.49 2.27 2.37
C ARG A 193 -13.18 2.49 1.00
N PRO A 194 -14.51 2.62 0.92
CA PRO A 194 -15.22 2.68 -0.36
C PRO A 194 -14.84 3.88 -1.23
N LEU A 195 -14.54 5.04 -0.63
CA LEU A 195 -14.15 6.24 -1.37
C LEU A 195 -12.79 6.05 -2.05
N ALA A 196 -11.78 5.57 -1.31
CA ALA A 196 -10.45 5.33 -1.85
C ALA A 196 -10.49 4.28 -2.98
N ASP A 197 -11.26 3.20 -2.81
CA ASP A 197 -11.39 2.14 -3.82
C ASP A 197 -12.06 2.65 -5.09
N LYS A 198 -13.10 3.47 -4.98
CA LYS A 198 -13.75 4.10 -6.14
C LYS A 198 -12.74 4.87 -6.99
N TYR A 199 -11.95 5.74 -6.38
CA TYR A 199 -10.96 6.53 -7.13
C TYR A 199 -9.79 5.67 -7.63
N ARG A 200 -9.33 4.67 -6.86
CA ARG A 200 -8.28 3.76 -7.32
C ARG A 200 -8.73 2.93 -8.53
N GLN A 201 -9.98 2.47 -8.57
CA GLN A 201 -10.54 1.75 -9.73
C GLN A 201 -10.61 2.64 -10.98
N GLN A 202 -10.88 3.94 -10.81
CA GLN A 202 -10.79 4.93 -11.90
C GLN A 202 -9.34 5.02 -12.42
N GLU A 203 -8.37 5.20 -11.52
CA GLU A 203 -6.94 5.28 -11.88
C GLU A 203 -6.44 4.01 -12.59
N ILE A 204 -6.86 2.83 -12.12
CA ILE A 204 -6.57 1.53 -12.76
C ILE A 204 -7.11 1.51 -14.20
N THR A 205 -8.37 1.91 -14.39
CA THR A 205 -9.02 1.93 -15.71
C THR A 205 -8.32 2.89 -16.68
N ASP A 206 -7.93 4.06 -16.18
CA ASP A 206 -7.21 5.06 -16.97
C ASP A 206 -5.82 4.56 -17.37
N LEU A 207 -5.11 3.90 -16.45
CA LEU A 207 -3.78 3.36 -16.72
C LEU A 207 -3.81 2.15 -17.66
N ILE A 208 -4.79 1.25 -17.53
CA ILE A 208 -5.03 0.17 -18.52
C ILE A 208 -5.25 0.77 -19.91
N SER A 209 -6.04 1.84 -20.02
CA SER A 209 -6.27 2.52 -21.29
C SER A 209 -4.98 3.11 -21.90
N LYS A 210 -4.07 3.62 -21.07
CA LYS A 210 -2.75 4.09 -21.50
C LYS A 210 -1.84 2.94 -21.95
N VAL A 211 -1.86 1.82 -21.23
CA VAL A 211 -1.11 0.60 -21.57
C VAL A 211 -1.57 0.04 -22.91
N ASP A 212 -2.88 -0.03 -23.15
CA ASP A 212 -3.44 -0.56 -24.40
C ASP A 212 -3.07 0.31 -25.60
N LYS A 213 -3.08 1.64 -25.44
CA LYS A 213 -2.57 2.55 -26.47
C LYS A 213 -1.09 2.31 -26.79
N LYS A 214 -0.26 1.97 -25.80
CA LYS A 214 1.16 1.67 -26.01
C LYS A 214 1.37 0.32 -26.70
N LEU A 215 0.60 -0.70 -26.33
CA LEU A 215 0.67 -2.04 -26.95
C LEU A 215 0.14 -2.07 -28.40
N ASN A 216 -0.81 -1.20 -28.73
CA ASN A 216 -1.43 -1.14 -30.06
C ASN A 216 -0.70 -0.22 -31.04
N LYS A 217 0.22 0.63 -30.56
CA LYS A 217 1.12 1.40 -31.41
C LYS A 217 2.21 0.45 -31.93
N LYS A 218 1.98 -0.09 -33.13
CA LYS A 218 3.00 -0.77 -33.93
C LYS A 218 4.11 0.18 -34.34
#